data_AF-A0A4V3Z0A5-F1
#
_entry.id   AF-A0A4V3Z0A5-F1
#
_cell.length_a   1.000
_cell.length_b   1.000
_cell.length_c   1.000
_cell.angle_alpha   90.00
_cell.angle_beta   90.00
_cell.angle_gamma   90.00
#
_symmetry.space_group_name_H-M   'P 1'
#
loop_
_entity.id
_entity.type
_entity.pdbx_description
1 polymer ?
#
loop_
_entity_poly.entity_id
_entity_poly.type
_entity_poly.pdbx_seq_one_letter_code
_entity_poly.pdbx_strand_id
1 'polypeptide(L)'
;MSPEEINLVTESIKAIGSKGSNEWIPVIAALGGAVLGSLSSIITSSIIERKKEKMFSLQITRSLITEISALLNLMETRGFLDSINNAIAHLKENPDDTYILASDIPPHYSRVYQENCKHLGVVDHETSKQIINFHHLVDAIVQDVKMDGTFSKSPTIEAYVEAHKILTLAIRIGRNLETKKINC
;
A
#
# COMPACT_ATOMS: atom_id res chain seq x y z
N MET A 1 50.18 -68.29 7.16
CA MET A 1 49.30 -67.58 8.12
C MET A 1 49.17 -68.47 9.32
N SER A 2 49.65 -68.04 10.48
CA SER A 2 49.63 -68.85 11.70
C SER A 2 48.19 -68.94 12.24
N PRO A 3 47.81 -70.03 12.94
CA PRO A 3 46.49 -70.15 13.55
C PRO A 3 46.16 -69.01 14.53
N GLU A 4 47.19 -68.41 15.13
CA GLU A 4 47.07 -67.28 16.07
C GLU A 4 46.70 -65.97 15.36
N GLU A 5 47.25 -65.70 14.17
CA GLU A 5 46.90 -64.53 13.35
C GLU A 5 45.44 -64.59 12.88
N ILE A 6 44.93 -65.79 12.57
CA ILE A 6 43.54 -65.99 12.15
C ILE A 6 42.57 -65.73 13.31
N ASN A 7 42.93 -66.18 14.52
CA ASN A 7 42.14 -65.93 15.73
C ASN A 7 42.14 -64.45 16.13
N LEU A 8 43.28 -63.76 15.98
CA LEU A 8 43.38 -62.33 16.31
C LEU A 8 42.58 -61.46 15.32
N VAL A 9 42.56 -61.83 14.03
CA VAL A 9 41.73 -61.18 13.01
C VAL A 9 40.24 -61.50 13.22
N THR A 10 39.88 -62.72 13.58
CA THR A 10 38.47 -63.08 13.84
C THR A 10 37.94 -62.49 15.15
N GLU A 11 38.76 -62.35 16.19
CA GLU A 11 38.41 -61.60 17.39
C GLU A 11 38.27 -60.10 17.12
N SER A 12 39.15 -59.52 16.29
CA SER A 12 39.04 -58.11 15.88
C SER A 12 37.75 -57.84 15.09
N ILE A 13 37.37 -58.76 14.19
CA ILE A 13 36.11 -58.68 13.43
C ILE A 13 34.89 -58.92 14.34
N LYS A 14 34.98 -59.81 15.33
CA LYS A 14 33.93 -60.01 16.34
C LYS A 14 33.78 -58.84 17.31
N ALA A 15 34.87 -58.14 17.63
CA ALA A 15 34.85 -56.92 18.44
C ALA A 15 34.20 -55.75 17.70
N ILE A 16 34.37 -55.68 16.37
CA ILE A 16 33.65 -54.74 15.49
C ILE A 16 32.17 -55.14 15.36
N GLY A 17 31.87 -56.44 15.38
CA GLY A 17 30.53 -56.99 15.17
C GLY A 17 29.68 -57.19 16.43
N SER A 18 30.22 -57.06 17.64
CA SER A 18 29.47 -57.34 18.86
C SER A 18 29.71 -56.32 19.99
N LYS A 19 28.62 -55.66 20.37
CA LYS A 19 28.40 -54.73 21.49
C LYS A 19 28.69 -53.24 21.25
N GLY A 20 27.60 -52.53 21.01
CA GLY A 20 27.43 -51.11 21.27
C GLY A 20 26.33 -50.59 20.36
N SER A 21 25.18 -50.16 20.90
CA SER A 21 24.24 -49.35 20.14
C SER A 21 25.03 -48.23 19.45
N ASN A 22 25.05 -48.20 18.12
CA ASN A 22 25.89 -47.27 17.35
C ASN A 22 25.63 -45.83 17.80
N GLU A 23 26.47 -45.30 18.70
CA GLU A 23 26.35 -43.95 19.28
C GLU A 23 26.41 -42.86 18.21
N TRP A 24 26.96 -43.19 17.04
CA TRP A 24 27.02 -42.33 15.86
C TRP A 24 25.71 -42.21 15.09
N ILE A 25 24.79 -43.18 15.17
CA ILE A 25 23.47 -43.09 14.50
C ILE A 25 22.65 -41.91 15.07
N PRO A 26 22.52 -41.75 16.41
CA PRO A 26 21.90 -40.56 17.00
C PRO A 26 22.55 -39.25 16.59
N VAL A 27 23.89 -39.20 16.52
CA VAL A 27 24.64 -37.98 16.15
C VAL A 27 24.41 -37.60 14.68
N ILE A 28 24.47 -38.57 13.77
CA ILE A 28 24.21 -38.37 12.34
C ILE A 28 22.74 -38.00 12.12
N ALA A 29 21.80 -38.64 12.83
CA ALA A 29 20.38 -38.30 12.76
C ALA A 29 20.10 -36.88 13.30
N ALA A 30 20.75 -36.47 14.39
CA ALA A 30 20.63 -35.14 14.96
C ALA A 30 21.20 -34.06 14.02
N LEU A 31 22.39 -34.28 13.44
CA LEU A 31 23.00 -33.37 12.47
C LEU A 31 22.20 -33.30 11.18
N GLY A 32 21.78 -34.44 10.63
CA GLY A 32 20.94 -34.50 9.45
C GLY A 32 19.59 -33.82 9.65
N GLY A 33 18.94 -34.07 10.80
CA GLY A 33 17.70 -33.42 11.21
C GLY A 33 17.85 -31.91 11.37
N ALA A 34 18.96 -31.44 11.95
CA ALA A 34 19.23 -30.01 12.12
C ALA A 34 19.43 -29.29 10.76
N VAL A 35 20.19 -29.89 9.84
CA VAL A 35 20.43 -29.32 8.50
C VAL A 35 19.15 -29.30 7.66
N LEU A 36 18.38 -30.38 7.65
CA LEU A 36 17.11 -30.43 6.92
C LEU A 36 16.07 -29.49 7.54
N GLY A 37 16.03 -29.40 8.88
CA GLY A 37 15.19 -28.45 9.61
C GLY A 37 15.54 -27.00 9.29
N SER A 38 16.83 -26.65 9.27
CA SER A 38 17.27 -25.28 8.94
C SER A 38 16.98 -24.90 7.49
N LEU A 39 17.22 -25.81 6.54
CA LEU A 39 16.90 -25.60 5.13
C LEU A 39 15.39 -25.43 4.90
N SER A 40 14.59 -26.26 5.57
CA SER A 40 13.13 -26.15 5.53
C SER A 40 12.66 -24.79 6.07
N SER A 41 13.21 -24.34 7.20
CA SER A 41 12.88 -23.04 7.78
C SER A 41 13.20 -21.87 6.86
N ILE A 42 14.34 -21.89 6.16
CA ILE A 42 14.72 -20.82 5.23
C ILE A 42 13.73 -20.74 4.07
N ILE A 43 13.40 -21.88 3.45
CA ILE A 43 12.45 -21.91 2.32
C ILE A 43 11.06 -21.44 2.76
N THR A 44 10.56 -21.95 3.88
CA THR A 44 9.23 -21.57 4.39
C THR A 44 9.17 -20.10 4.77
N SER A 45 10.20 -19.57 5.46
CA SER A 45 10.26 -18.16 5.85
C SER A 45 10.24 -17.22 4.64
N SER A 46 11.05 -17.51 3.61
CA SER A 46 11.10 -16.70 2.39
C SER A 46 9.77 -16.70 1.63
N ILE A 47 9.06 -17.83 1.56
CA ILE A 47 7.75 -17.90 0.90
C ILE A 47 6.71 -17.08 1.68
N ILE A 48 6.72 -17.18 3.01
CA ILE A 48 5.79 -16.45 3.87
C ILE A 48 6.05 -14.94 3.79
N GLU A 49 7.31 -14.51 3.79
CA GLU A 49 7.70 -13.10 3.71
C GLU A 49 7.25 -12.47 2.40
N ARG A 50 7.52 -13.11 1.26
CA ARG A 50 7.03 -12.65 -0.06
C ARG A 50 5.51 -12.55 -0.11
N LYS A 51 4.79 -13.51 0.49
CA LYS A 51 3.32 -13.45 0.58
C LYS A 51 2.87 -12.30 1.46
N LYS A 52 3.54 -12.05 2.59
CA LYS A 52 3.23 -10.92 3.49
C LYS A 52 3.46 -9.58 2.79
N GLU A 53 4.58 -9.39 2.09
CA GLU A 53 4.86 -8.17 1.32
C GLU A 53 3.79 -7.91 0.27
N LYS A 54 3.39 -8.95 -0.47
CA LYS A 54 2.34 -8.86 -1.49
C LYS A 54 0.98 -8.50 -0.88
N MET A 55 0.60 -9.16 0.21
CA MET A 55 -0.66 -8.86 0.91
C MET A 55 -0.65 -7.47 1.52
N PHE A 56 0.50 -7.02 2.02
CA PHE A 56 0.67 -5.67 2.56
C PHE A 56 0.52 -4.61 1.46
N SER A 57 1.22 -4.75 0.33
CA SER A 57 1.06 -3.89 -0.85
C SER A 57 -0.41 -3.78 -1.31
N LEU A 58 -1.09 -4.93 -1.36
CA LEU A 58 -2.50 -5.01 -1.75
C LEU A 58 -3.41 -4.28 -0.75
N GLN A 59 -3.19 -4.47 0.54
CA GLN A 59 -3.95 -3.82 1.60
C GLN A 59 -3.79 -2.29 1.54
N ILE A 60 -2.55 -1.80 1.41
CA ILE A 60 -2.26 -0.37 1.29
C ILE A 60 -2.96 0.20 0.05
N THR A 61 -2.76 -0.42 -1.12
CA THR A 61 -3.36 0.02 -2.39
C THR A 61 -4.88 0.12 -2.30
N ARG A 62 -5.53 -0.93 -1.79
CA ARG A 62 -7.00 -0.98 -1.66
C ARG A 62 -7.53 0.06 -0.68
N SER A 63 -6.86 0.25 0.45
CA SER A 63 -7.26 1.24 1.45
C SER A 63 -7.25 2.66 0.87
N LEU A 64 -6.19 3.01 0.13
CA LEU A 64 -6.04 4.31 -0.52
C LEU A 64 -7.08 4.53 -1.62
N ILE A 65 -7.28 3.54 -2.50
CA ILE A 65 -8.31 3.63 -3.56
C ILE A 65 -9.71 3.76 -2.95
N THR A 66 -9.98 3.06 -1.84
CA THR A 66 -11.28 3.15 -1.15
C THR A 66 -11.54 4.53 -0.57
N GLU A 67 -10.52 5.18 0.01
CA GLU A 67 -10.66 6.58 0.46
C GLU A 67 -10.91 7.52 -0.72
N ILE A 68 -10.17 7.36 -1.82
CA ILE A 68 -10.38 8.15 -3.04
C ILE A 68 -11.81 7.99 -3.56
N SER A 69 -12.34 6.76 -3.62
CA SER A 69 -13.74 6.50 -3.99
C SER A 69 -14.73 7.19 -3.06
N ALA A 70 -14.49 7.16 -1.75
CA ALA A 70 -15.33 7.83 -0.77
C ALA A 70 -15.32 9.35 -0.97
N LEU A 71 -14.15 9.94 -1.25
CA LEU A 71 -14.01 11.37 -1.52
C LEU A 71 -14.71 11.77 -2.82
N LEU A 72 -14.57 11.00 -3.90
CA LEU A 72 -15.29 11.26 -5.15
C LEU A 72 -16.80 11.24 -4.95
N ASN A 73 -17.32 10.21 -4.29
CA ASN A 73 -18.74 10.09 -4.01
C ASN A 73 -19.25 11.27 -3.16
N LEU A 74 -18.45 11.73 -2.19
CA LEU A 74 -18.77 12.89 -1.37
C LEU A 74 -18.81 14.18 -2.20
N MET A 75 -17.81 14.37 -3.08
CA MET A 75 -17.75 15.55 -3.96
C MET A 75 -18.93 15.64 -4.92
N GLU A 76 -19.34 14.50 -5.46
CA GLU A 76 -20.52 14.41 -6.33
C GLU A 76 -21.82 14.63 -5.56
N THR A 77 -21.98 13.97 -4.41
CA THR A 77 -23.18 14.11 -3.57
C THR A 77 -23.37 15.55 -3.09
N ARG A 78 -22.27 16.26 -2.80
CA ARG A 78 -22.29 17.67 -2.40
C ARG A 78 -22.37 18.64 -3.58
N GLY A 79 -22.21 18.17 -4.83
CA GLY A 79 -22.26 19.01 -6.02
C GLY A 79 -21.18 20.09 -6.07
N PHE A 80 -19.94 19.79 -5.64
CA PHE A 80 -18.88 20.80 -5.60
C PHE A 80 -18.53 21.34 -6.99
N LEU A 81 -18.46 20.46 -7.99
CA LEU A 81 -18.16 20.88 -9.37
C LEU A 81 -19.26 21.77 -9.95
N ASP A 82 -20.52 21.42 -9.67
CA ASP A 82 -21.68 22.21 -10.09
C ASP A 82 -21.73 23.56 -9.38
N SER A 83 -21.38 23.59 -8.08
CA SER A 83 -21.29 24.83 -7.31
C SER A 83 -20.24 25.78 -7.88
N ILE A 84 -19.07 25.27 -8.27
CA ILE A 84 -18.04 26.07 -8.94
C ILE A 84 -18.52 26.54 -10.32
N ASN A 85 -19.16 25.67 -11.11
CA ASN A 85 -19.73 26.05 -12.42
C ASN A 85 -20.76 27.19 -12.29
N ASN A 86 -21.65 27.09 -11.29
CA ASN A 86 -22.67 28.10 -11.03
C ASN A 86 -22.05 29.43 -10.61
N ALA A 87 -20.99 29.40 -9.79
CA ALA A 87 -20.23 30.60 -9.42
C ALA A 87 -19.62 31.27 -10.67
N ILE A 88 -18.99 30.50 -11.56
CA ILE A 88 -18.41 31.01 -12.81
C ILE A 88 -19.51 31.63 -13.69
N ALA A 89 -20.64 30.95 -13.85
CA ALA A 89 -21.75 31.45 -14.68
C ALA A 89 -22.29 32.77 -14.13
N HIS A 90 -22.54 32.83 -12.81
CA HIS A 90 -23.05 34.02 -12.15
C HIS A 90 -22.12 35.23 -12.28
N LEU A 91 -20.82 35.05 -12.05
CA LEU A 91 -19.81 36.12 -12.15
C LEU A 91 -19.55 36.57 -13.60
N LYS A 92 -19.84 35.73 -14.60
CA LYS A 92 -19.78 36.15 -16.02
C LYS A 92 -20.95 37.03 -16.39
N GLU A 93 -22.14 36.72 -15.88
CA GLU A 93 -23.36 37.48 -16.12
C GLU A 93 -23.36 38.79 -15.32
N ASN A 94 -22.77 38.78 -14.12
CA ASN A 94 -22.73 39.89 -13.18
C ASN A 94 -21.27 40.13 -12.72
N PRO A 95 -20.43 40.81 -13.52
CA PRO A 95 -19.00 40.98 -13.22
C PRO A 95 -18.69 41.77 -11.94
N ASP A 96 -19.62 42.62 -11.50
CA ASP A 96 -19.47 43.44 -10.30
C ASP A 96 -19.98 42.73 -9.03
N ASP A 97 -20.63 41.57 -9.17
CA ASP A 97 -21.15 40.81 -8.04
C ASP A 97 -20.07 39.96 -7.37
N THR A 98 -20.33 39.56 -6.13
CA THR A 98 -19.48 38.65 -5.35
C THR A 98 -20.20 37.34 -5.12
N TYR A 99 -19.57 36.22 -5.47
CA TYR A 99 -20.07 34.88 -5.18
C TYR A 99 -19.18 34.22 -4.12
N ILE A 100 -19.76 33.87 -2.98
CA ILE A 100 -19.04 33.22 -1.87
C ILE A 100 -19.39 31.74 -1.86
N LEU A 101 -18.37 30.89 -2.03
CA LEU A 101 -18.46 29.45 -1.84
C LEU A 101 -17.60 29.05 -0.65
N ALA A 102 -18.22 28.50 0.39
CA ALA A 102 -17.51 28.16 1.60
C ALA A 102 -18.07 26.86 2.20
N SER A 103 -17.21 25.92 2.59
CA SER A 103 -17.60 24.66 3.23
C SER A 103 -16.72 24.36 4.43
N ASP A 104 -17.31 23.86 5.50
CA ASP A 104 -16.58 23.32 6.63
C ASP A 104 -16.12 21.89 6.30
N ILE A 105 -14.81 21.76 6.02
CA ILE A 105 -14.17 20.50 5.66
C ILE A 105 -13.30 20.06 6.84
N PRO A 106 -13.57 18.89 7.45
CA PRO A 106 -12.78 18.42 8.57
C PRO A 106 -11.30 18.25 8.20
N PRO A 107 -10.35 18.59 9.10
CA PRO A 107 -8.91 18.44 8.83
C PRO A 107 -8.47 17.01 8.51
N HIS A 108 -9.26 16.01 8.93
CA HIS A 108 -8.97 14.59 8.81
C HIS A 108 -9.73 13.93 7.65
N TYR A 109 -10.13 14.70 6.63
CA TYR A 109 -10.87 14.16 5.48
C TYR A 109 -10.07 13.12 4.67
N SER A 110 -8.73 13.15 4.72
CA SER A 110 -7.79 12.25 4.02
C SER A 110 -6.99 11.36 4.99
N ARG A 111 -7.63 10.91 6.08
CA ARG A 111 -6.97 10.21 7.19
C ARG A 111 -6.27 8.93 6.75
N VAL A 112 -6.87 8.14 5.86
CA VAL A 112 -6.29 6.87 5.38
C VAL A 112 -5.02 7.16 4.59
N TYR A 113 -5.03 8.16 3.70
CA TYR A 113 -3.84 8.60 2.98
C TYR A 113 -2.75 9.08 3.92
N GLN A 114 -3.07 9.93 4.90
CA GLN A 114 -2.08 10.43 5.87
C GLN A 114 -1.43 9.31 6.68
N GLU A 115 -2.20 8.30 7.10
CA GLU A 115 -1.69 7.16 7.86
C GLU A 115 -0.83 6.21 7.01
N ASN A 116 -1.09 6.12 5.70
CA ASN A 116 -0.45 5.16 4.79
C ASN A 116 0.56 5.78 3.81
N CYS A 117 0.75 7.10 3.78
CA CYS A 117 1.63 7.78 2.81
C CYS A 117 3.08 7.28 2.86
N LYS A 118 3.59 6.96 4.06
CA LYS A 118 4.92 6.36 4.29
C LYS A 118 5.11 4.99 3.63
N HIS A 119 4.03 4.32 3.25
CA HIS A 119 4.02 3.01 2.64
C HIS A 119 3.77 3.05 1.12
N LEU A 120 3.73 4.23 0.49
CA LEU A 120 3.54 4.34 -0.97
C LEU A 120 4.63 3.64 -1.79
N GLY A 121 5.80 3.38 -1.21
CA GLY A 121 6.87 2.63 -1.85
C GLY A 121 6.55 1.15 -2.12
N VAL A 122 5.54 0.56 -1.45
CA VAL A 122 5.10 -0.81 -1.74
C VAL A 122 3.99 -0.88 -2.79
N VAL A 123 3.45 0.27 -3.20
CA VAL A 123 2.42 0.39 -4.25
C VAL A 123 3.11 0.61 -5.59
N ASP A 124 2.52 0.14 -6.70
CA ASP A 124 3.13 0.32 -8.03
C ASP A 124 3.30 1.80 -8.36
N HIS A 125 4.42 2.13 -9.00
CA HIS A 125 4.86 3.51 -9.25
C HIS A 125 3.77 4.40 -9.87
N GLU A 126 3.05 3.89 -10.87
CA GLU A 126 2.02 4.68 -11.56
C GLU A 126 0.78 4.91 -10.67
N THR A 127 0.33 3.89 -9.92
CA THR A 127 -0.74 4.07 -8.93
C THR A 127 -0.34 5.05 -7.84
N SER A 128 0.87 4.92 -7.28
CA SER A 128 1.36 5.82 -6.23
C SER A 128 1.38 7.28 -6.70
N LYS A 129 1.89 7.52 -7.91
CA LYS A 129 1.90 8.86 -8.52
C LYS A 129 0.49 9.44 -8.65
N GLN A 130 -0.47 8.64 -9.12
CA GLN A 130 -1.86 9.07 -9.27
C GLN A 130 -2.54 9.34 -7.92
N ILE A 131 -2.30 8.51 -6.90
CA ILE A 131 -2.81 8.71 -5.54
C ILE A 131 -2.30 10.03 -4.96
N ILE A 132 -0.99 10.30 -5.08
CA ILE A 132 -0.38 11.54 -4.59
C ILE A 132 -0.97 12.75 -5.32
N ASN A 133 -1.05 12.68 -6.65
CA ASN A 133 -1.60 13.77 -7.45
C ASN A 133 -3.07 14.05 -7.11
N PHE A 134 -3.88 13.01 -6.93
CA PHE A 134 -5.26 13.16 -6.50
C PHE A 134 -5.36 13.94 -5.19
N HIS A 135 -4.65 13.51 -4.15
CA HIS A 135 -4.72 14.13 -2.83
C HIS A 135 -4.23 15.58 -2.84
N HIS A 136 -3.13 15.89 -3.54
CA HIS A 136 -2.65 17.27 -3.66
C HIS A 136 -3.62 18.18 -4.41
N LEU A 137 -4.28 17.69 -5.46
CA LEU A 137 -5.28 18.49 -6.18
C LEU A 137 -6.51 18.74 -5.29
N VAL A 138 -6.94 17.73 -4.53
CA VAL A 138 -8.05 17.88 -3.57
C VAL A 138 -7.67 18.84 -2.45
N ASP A 139 -6.46 18.75 -1.90
CA ASP A 139 -5.94 19.67 -0.89
C ASP A 139 -6.02 21.12 -1.37
N ALA A 140 -5.63 21.41 -2.62
CA ALA A 140 -5.74 22.75 -3.19
C ALA A 140 -7.20 23.27 -3.17
N ILE A 141 -8.15 22.44 -3.63
CA ILE A 141 -9.58 22.79 -3.59
C ILE A 141 -10.08 22.99 -2.16
N VAL A 142 -9.65 22.16 -1.22
CA VAL A 142 -10.00 22.30 0.20
C VAL A 142 -9.50 23.64 0.75
N GLN A 143 -8.30 24.08 0.37
CA GLN A 143 -7.78 25.40 0.79
C GLN A 143 -8.56 26.56 0.19
N ASP A 144 -9.10 26.42 -1.02
CA ASP A 144 -9.91 27.45 -1.67
C ASP A 144 -11.32 27.56 -1.06
N VAL A 145 -11.93 26.41 -0.74
CA VAL A 145 -13.33 26.29 -0.30
C VAL A 145 -13.50 26.37 1.22
N LYS A 146 -12.47 26.11 2.03
CA LYS A 146 -12.59 26.19 3.49
C LYS A 146 -13.08 27.57 3.95
N MET A 147 -13.61 27.61 5.18
CA MET A 147 -13.83 28.89 5.88
C MET A 147 -12.54 29.71 5.87
N ASP A 148 -12.65 31.00 5.55
CA ASP A 148 -11.50 31.90 5.40
C ASP A 148 -10.50 31.52 4.29
N GLY A 149 -10.92 30.66 3.35
CA GLY A 149 -10.22 30.30 2.12
C GLY A 149 -10.42 31.32 0.98
N THR A 150 -9.81 31.05 -0.17
CA THR A 150 -9.78 31.94 -1.35
C THR A 150 -11.19 32.43 -1.73
N PHE A 151 -12.17 31.54 -1.80
CA PHE A 151 -13.54 31.86 -2.21
C PHE A 151 -14.37 32.63 -1.18
N SER A 152 -13.90 32.70 0.06
CA SER A 152 -14.55 33.47 1.12
C SER A 152 -13.89 34.83 1.36
N LYS A 153 -12.57 34.94 1.17
CA LYS A 153 -11.81 36.18 1.43
C LYS A 153 -11.68 37.10 0.23
N SER A 154 -11.39 36.52 -0.94
CA SER A 154 -11.09 37.27 -2.15
C SER A 154 -11.53 36.47 -3.37
N PRO A 155 -12.84 36.17 -3.50
CA PRO A 155 -13.35 35.42 -4.64
C PRO A 155 -13.11 36.21 -5.93
N THR A 156 -12.47 35.57 -6.91
CA THR A 156 -12.35 36.08 -8.27
C THR A 156 -12.83 35.02 -9.26
N ILE A 157 -13.31 35.46 -10.41
CA ILE A 157 -13.73 34.55 -11.48
C ILE A 157 -12.56 33.66 -11.94
N GLU A 158 -11.34 34.19 -11.99
CA GLU A 158 -10.13 33.46 -12.36
C GLU A 158 -9.87 32.31 -11.38
N ALA A 159 -10.02 32.56 -10.07
CA ALA A 159 -9.84 31.54 -9.04
C ALA A 159 -10.86 30.41 -9.19
N TYR A 160 -12.13 30.73 -9.47
CA TYR A 160 -13.15 29.71 -9.73
C TYR A 160 -12.86 28.90 -11.00
N VAL A 161 -12.39 29.55 -12.08
CA VAL A 161 -12.01 28.86 -13.33
C VAL A 161 -10.81 27.94 -13.12
N GLU A 162 -9.83 28.35 -12.32
CA GLU A 162 -8.67 27.51 -11.98
C GLU A 162 -9.10 26.31 -11.14
N ALA A 163 -9.86 26.53 -10.07
CA ALA A 163 -10.38 25.47 -9.23
C ALA A 163 -11.25 24.48 -9.99
N HIS A 164 -12.05 24.95 -10.95
CA HIS A 164 -12.82 24.07 -11.84
C HIS A 164 -11.91 23.08 -12.59
N LYS A 165 -10.81 23.57 -13.15
CA LYS A 165 -9.83 22.73 -13.87
C LYS A 165 -9.13 21.75 -12.93
N ILE A 166 -8.72 22.21 -11.75
CA ILE A 166 -8.06 21.40 -10.72
C ILE A 166 -9.00 20.28 -10.25
N LEU A 167 -10.24 20.61 -9.88
CA LEU A 167 -11.22 19.64 -9.41
C LEU A 167 -11.60 18.63 -10.51
N THR A 168 -11.79 19.09 -11.75
CA THR A 168 -12.05 18.22 -12.90
C THR A 168 -10.89 17.23 -13.11
N LEU A 169 -9.65 17.71 -13.00
CA LEU A 169 -8.46 16.86 -13.08
C LEU A 169 -8.40 15.83 -11.95
N ALA A 170 -8.69 16.25 -10.72
CA ALA A 170 -8.73 15.38 -9.55
C ALA A 170 -9.77 14.26 -9.75
N ILE A 171 -11.00 14.62 -10.13
CA ILE A 171 -12.08 13.67 -10.41
C ILE A 171 -11.65 12.65 -11.48
N ARG A 172 -11.07 13.13 -12.58
CA ARG A 172 -10.58 12.24 -13.66
C ARG A 172 -9.52 11.25 -13.16
N ILE A 173 -8.54 11.72 -12.39
CA ILE A 173 -7.50 10.84 -11.82
C ILE A 173 -8.12 9.83 -10.86
N GLY A 174 -9.02 10.27 -9.99
CA GLY A 174 -9.71 9.40 -9.04
C GLY A 174 -10.52 8.29 -9.75
N ARG A 175 -11.29 8.64 -10.78
CA ARG A 175 -12.04 7.65 -11.59
C ARG A 175 -11.13 6.67 -12.33
N ASN A 176 -9.98 7.13 -12.82
CA ASN A 176 -8.98 6.24 -13.43
C ASN A 176 -8.46 5.21 -12.40
N LEU A 177 -8.25 5.61 -11.15
CA LEU A 177 -7.81 4.72 -10.08
C LEU A 177 -8.87 3.67 -9.72
N GLU A 178 -10.16 4.01 -9.73
CA GLU A 178 -11.25 3.06 -9.45
C GLU A 178 -11.40 1.96 -10.50
N THR A 179 -11.16 2.32 -11.78
CA THR A 179 -11.27 1.37 -12.90
C THR A 179 -10.05 0.48 -13.06
N LYS A 180 -8.93 0.82 -12.39
CA LYS A 180 -7.69 0.06 -12.50
C LYS A 180 -7.87 -1.31 -11.84
N LYS A 181 -7.75 -2.38 -12.63
CA LYS A 181 -7.64 -3.74 -12.10
C LYS A 181 -6.38 -3.83 -11.26
N ILE A 182 -6.55 -4.05 -9.97
CA ILE A 182 -5.44 -4.36 -9.07
C ILE A 182 -5.01 -5.79 -9.42
N ASN A 183 -3.99 -5.92 -10.27
CA ASN A 183 -3.47 -7.22 -10.67
C ASN A 183 -2.88 -7.93 -9.45
N CYS A 184 -3.53 -9.04 -9.08
CA CYS A 184 -3.14 -9.91 -7.97
C CYS A 184 -1.83 -10.65 -8.28
#